data_AF-J3CAD5-F1
#
_entry.id   AF-J3CAD5-F1
#
_cell.length_a   1.000
_cell.length_b   1.000
_cell.length_c   1.000
_cell.angle_alpha   90.00
_cell.angle_beta   90.00
_cell.angle_gamma   90.00
#
_symmetry.space_group_name_H-M   'P 1'
#
loop_
_entity.id
_entity.type
_entity.pdbx_description
1 polymer ?
#
loop_
_entity_poly.entity_id
_entity_poly.type
_entity_poly.pdbx_seq_one_letter_code
_entity_poly.pdbx_strand_id
1 'polypeptide(L)'
;MRQILLPLVFIFLSLSISAQKVTVIKSPSPLPVKDKRLKVFLGGSIDMGKAEDWQARVASELSEKNIILFNPRRDDWETCQH
;
A
#
# COMPACT_ATOMS: atom_id res chain seq x y z
N MET A 1 49.49 7.09 -21.21
CA MET A 1 48.38 8.03 -20.95
C MET A 1 47.23 7.65 -21.87
N ARG A 2 46.29 6.81 -21.40
CA ARG A 2 45.14 6.35 -22.18
C ARG A 2 43.88 6.78 -21.44
N GLN A 3 43.09 7.60 -22.11
CA GLN A 3 42.07 8.46 -21.54
C GLN A 3 40.94 7.65 -20.89
N ILE A 4 40.60 8.09 -19.68
CA ILE A 4 39.47 7.65 -18.87
C ILE A 4 38.20 8.14 -19.57
N LEU A 5 37.61 7.31 -20.42
CA LEU A 5 36.33 7.60 -21.09
C LEU A 5 35.28 6.54 -20.73
N LEU A 6 35.01 6.37 -19.44
CA LEU A 6 33.98 5.44 -18.96
C LEU A 6 33.23 5.82 -17.66
N PRO A 7 33.17 7.09 -17.17
CA PRO A 7 32.28 7.38 -16.03
C PRO A 7 30.88 7.87 -16.45
N LEU A 8 30.61 8.15 -17.73
CA LEU A 8 29.37 8.84 -18.11
C LEU A 8 28.17 7.90 -18.36
N VAL A 9 28.40 6.62 -18.68
CA VAL A 9 27.32 5.64 -18.89
C VAL A 9 26.79 5.05 -17.57
N PHE A 10 27.58 5.10 -16.49
CA PHE A 10 27.20 4.54 -15.19
C PHE A 10 26.30 5.45 -14.34
N ILE A 11 26.20 6.75 -14.66
CA ILE A 11 25.40 7.72 -13.89
C ILE A 11 23.90 7.66 -14.26
N PHE A 12 23.53 7.08 -15.41
CA PHE A 12 22.12 6.96 -15.81
C PHE A 12 21.40 5.70 -15.30
N LEU A 13 22.10 4.77 -14.63
CA LEU A 13 21.42 3.60 -14.02
C LEU A 13 20.80 3.93 -12.64
N SER A 14 21.10 5.11 -12.12
CA SER A 14 20.59 5.60 -10.84
C SER A 14 19.20 6.23 -11.03
N LEU A 15 18.23 5.72 -10.25
CA LEU A 15 16.93 6.35 -9.95
C LEU A 15 15.73 5.98 -10.85
N SER A 16 15.54 4.70 -11.14
CA SER A 16 14.16 4.19 -11.15
C SER A 16 13.66 4.09 -9.70
N ILE A 17 13.35 5.22 -9.07
CA ILE A 17 12.54 5.23 -7.86
C ILE A 17 11.15 4.78 -8.33
N SER A 18 10.88 3.48 -8.21
CA SER A 18 9.53 2.96 -8.36
C SER A 18 8.68 3.63 -7.28
N ALA A 19 7.75 4.50 -7.67
CA ALA A 19 6.72 5.02 -6.78
C ALA A 19 5.93 3.83 -6.24
N GLN A 20 6.26 3.37 -5.04
CA GLN A 20 5.67 2.15 -4.51
C GLN A 20 4.51 2.49 -3.59
N LYS A 21 3.31 2.37 -4.17
CA LYS A 21 2.04 2.72 -3.56
C LYS A 21 1.58 1.68 -2.53
N VAL A 22 0.84 2.12 -1.52
CA VAL A 22 0.16 1.26 -0.56
C VAL A 22 -0.80 0.29 -1.27
N THR A 23 -0.89 -0.92 -0.76
CA THR A 23 -1.93 -1.88 -1.18
C THR A 23 -2.95 -2.02 -0.08
N VAL A 24 -4.19 -1.59 -0.32
CA VAL A 24 -5.31 -1.77 0.62
C VAL A 24 -6.04 -3.05 0.28
N ILE A 25 -6.24 -3.91 1.27
CA ILE A 25 -6.95 -5.18 1.14
C ILE A 25 -8.13 -5.18 2.11
N LYS A 26 -9.33 -5.45 1.58
CA LYS A 26 -10.58 -5.57 2.33
C LYS A 26 -11.12 -7.00 2.21
N SER A 27 -11.81 -7.47 3.24
CA SER A 27 -12.56 -8.73 3.17
C SER A 27 -13.63 -8.66 2.08
N PRO A 28 -13.89 -9.75 1.31
CA PRO A 28 -13.35 -11.12 1.42
C PRO A 28 -12.09 -11.40 0.59
N SER A 29 -11.35 -10.37 0.17
CA SER A 29 -10.16 -10.56 -0.68
C SER A 29 -9.09 -11.42 0.02
N PRO A 30 -8.42 -12.32 -0.71
CA PRO A 30 -7.41 -13.20 -0.14
C PRO A 30 -6.17 -12.44 0.35
N LEU A 31 -5.55 -12.95 1.42
CA LEU A 31 -4.34 -12.35 1.97
C LEU A 31 -3.09 -12.77 1.17
N PRO A 32 -2.17 -11.83 0.88
CA PRO A 32 -0.94 -12.13 0.15
C PRO A 32 0.09 -12.79 1.08
N VAL A 33 0.08 -14.12 1.12
CA VAL A 33 0.95 -14.94 2.01
C VAL A 33 2.43 -14.76 1.68
N LYS A 34 2.79 -14.63 0.40
CA LYS A 34 4.17 -14.55 -0.07
C LYS A 34 4.75 -13.12 -0.07
N ASP A 35 3.94 -12.10 0.17
CA ASP A 35 4.40 -10.71 0.19
C ASP A 35 5.15 -10.43 1.50
N LYS A 36 6.35 -9.85 1.38
CA LYS A 36 7.30 -9.56 2.47
C LYS A 36 7.19 -8.12 2.99
N ARG A 37 6.37 -7.28 2.37
CA ARG A 37 6.16 -5.89 2.82
C ARG A 37 5.56 -5.86 4.23
N LEU A 38 5.75 -4.74 4.92
CA LEU A 38 5.12 -4.49 6.21
C LEU A 38 3.60 -4.56 6.05
N LYS A 39 2.96 -5.29 6.97
CA LYS A 39 1.51 -5.48 7.00
C LYS A 39 0.95 -4.75 8.21
N VAL A 40 -0.02 -3.88 7.98
CA VAL A 40 -0.67 -3.08 9.03
C VAL A 40 -2.16 -3.41 9.02
N PHE A 41 -2.70 -3.81 10.17
CA PHE A 41 -4.13 -4.06 10.33
C PHE A 41 -4.80 -2.86 11.01
N LEU A 42 -5.84 -2.29 10.40
CA LEU A 42 -6.59 -1.16 10.95
C LEU A 42 -7.60 -1.63 12.01
N GLY A 43 -7.10 -1.92 13.22
CA GLY A 43 -7.94 -2.26 14.36
C GLY A 43 -8.57 -1.01 14.99
N GLY A 44 -9.89 -0.91 14.97
CA GLY A 44 -10.62 0.21 15.57
C GLY A 44 -12.12 0.17 15.28
N SER A 45 -12.83 1.20 15.72
CA SER A 45 -14.28 1.30 15.53
C SER A 45 -14.65 1.40 14.04
N ILE A 46 -15.65 0.61 13.64
CA ILE A 46 -16.31 0.74 12.35
C ILE A 46 -17.68 1.33 12.65
N ASP A 47 -17.81 2.62 12.39
CA ASP A 47 -19.09 3.30 12.47
C ASP A 47 -19.55 3.56 11.04
N MET A 48 -20.61 2.86 10.64
CA MET A 48 -21.15 2.78 9.28
C MET A 48 -21.85 4.09 8.87
N GLY A 49 -21.16 5.22 8.96
CA GLY A 49 -21.61 6.53 8.52
C GLY A 49 -21.96 7.53 9.64
N LYS A 50 -21.92 7.16 10.92
CA LYS A 50 -22.13 8.14 12.02
C LYS A 50 -20.84 8.82 12.50
N ALA A 51 -19.67 8.25 12.20
CA ALA A 51 -18.37 8.84 12.48
C ALA A 51 -17.54 9.01 11.20
N GLU A 52 -16.52 9.87 11.27
CA GLU A 52 -15.52 10.07 10.22
C GLU A 52 -14.93 8.73 9.76
N ASP A 53 -14.77 8.54 8.45
CA ASP A 53 -14.08 7.39 7.88
C ASP A 53 -12.56 7.53 8.09
N TRP A 54 -12.15 7.34 9.35
CA TRP A 54 -10.75 7.41 9.75
C TRP A 54 -9.91 6.34 9.03
N GLN A 55 -10.52 5.22 8.64
CA GLN A 55 -9.85 4.18 7.86
C GLN A 55 -9.43 4.71 6.48
N ALA A 56 -10.32 5.44 5.79
CA ALA A 56 -10.02 6.09 4.53
C ALA A 56 -8.94 7.18 4.69
N ARG A 57 -9.00 7.96 5.77
CA ARG A 57 -7.98 8.96 6.08
C ARG A 57 -6.59 8.34 6.25
N VAL A 58 -6.46 7.29 7.06
CA VAL A 58 -5.20 6.58 7.27
C VAL A 58 -4.67 5.98 5.96
N ALA A 59 -5.55 5.41 5.12
CA ALA A 59 -5.15 4.89 3.82
C ALA A 59 -4.61 5.99 2.88
N SER A 60 -5.19 7.20 2.94
CA SER A 60 -4.72 8.36 2.18
C SER A 60 -3.35 8.85 2.66
N GLU A 61 -3.17 9.00 3.98
CA GLU A 61 -1.92 9.46 4.58
C GLU A 61 -0.76 8.47 4.34
N LEU A 62 -1.06 7.17 4.18
CA LEU A 62 -0.09 6.12 3.90
C LEU A 62 0.04 5.77 2.41
N SER A 63 -0.61 6.53 1.52
CA SER A 63 -0.70 6.22 0.08
C SER A 63 0.65 5.97 -0.61
N GLU A 64 1.67 6.72 -0.23
CA GLU A 64 3.03 6.66 -0.79
C GLU A 64 3.95 5.67 -0.05
N LYS A 65 3.42 4.86 0.88
CA LYS A 65 4.20 3.88 1.64
C LYS A 65 4.16 2.51 0.99
N ASN A 66 5.31 1.86 0.95
CA ASN A 66 5.45 0.48 0.47
C ASN A 66 4.96 -0.56 1.49
N ILE A 67 3.67 -0.54 1.83
CA ILE A 67 3.05 -1.40 2.84
C ILE A 67 1.76 -2.05 2.33
N ILE A 68 1.30 -3.07 3.04
CA ILE A 68 -0.02 -3.66 2.88
C ILE A 68 -0.89 -3.19 4.06
N LEU A 69 -2.01 -2.56 3.74
CA LEU A 69 -3.01 -2.11 4.71
C LEU A 69 -4.21 -3.05 4.67
N PHE A 70 -4.49 -3.73 5.78
CA PHE A 70 -5.71 -4.52 5.94
C PHE A 70 -6.80 -3.64 6.54
N ASN A 71 -7.80 -3.30 5.74
CA ASN A 71 -8.92 -2.46 6.14
C ASN A 71 -10.17 -3.35 6.35
N PRO A 72 -10.66 -3.53 7.59
CA PRO A 72 -11.84 -4.35 7.87
C PRO A 72 -13.17 -3.67 7.47
N ARG A 73 -13.17 -2.36 7.18
CA ARG A 73 -14.36 -1.63 6.71
C ARG A 73 -14.66 -2.00 5.25
N ARG A 74 -15.68 -2.83 5.04
CA ARG A 74 -16.17 -3.23 3.72
C ARG A 74 -17.04 -2.14 3.11
N ASP A 75 -16.98 -2.00 1.79
CA ASP A 75 -17.84 -1.08 1.04
C ASP A 75 -19.27 -1.66 0.93
N ASP A 76 -19.39 -2.99 0.89
CA ASP A 76 -20.63 -3.75 0.81
C ASP A 76 -20.79 -4.67 2.03
N TRP A 77 -21.56 -4.27 3.04
CA TRP A 77 -21.76 -5.13 4.22
C TRP A 77 -22.68 -6.33 3.94
N GLU A 78 -23.67 -6.14 3.06
CA GLU A 78 -24.84 -7.02 2.89
C GLU A 78 -24.55 -8.34 2.15
N THR A 79 -23.40 -8.51 1.49
CA THR A 79 -23.18 -9.67 0.61
C THR A 79 -22.73 -10.94 1.35
N CYS A 80 -22.66 -10.92 2.68
CA CYS A 80 -22.39 -12.10 3.51
C CYS A 80 -23.68 -12.90 3.84
N GLN A 81 -24.45 -13.26 2.82
CA GLN A 81 -25.50 -14.26 2.91
C GLN A 81 -25.60 -14.91 1.55
N HIS A 82 -25.10 -16.14 1.40
CA HIS A 82 -25.57 -17.23 0.53
C HIS A 82 -24.78 -18.48 0.91
#